data_AF-A0A2D7ALE1-F1
#
_entry.id   AF-A0A2D7ALE1-F1
#
_cell.length_a   1.000
_cell.length_b   1.000
_cell.length_c   1.000
_cell.angle_alpha   90.00
_cell.angle_beta   90.00
_cell.angle_gamma   90.00
#
_symmetry.space_group_name_H-M   'P 1'
#
loop_
_entity.id
_entity.type
_entity.pdbx_description
1 polymer ?
#
loop_
_entity_poly.entity_id
_entity_poly.type
_entity_poly.pdbx_seq_one_letter_code
_entity_poly.pdbx_strand_id
1 'polypeptide(L)'
;MDLLNWFYVLLTILISFVIAISFWSRKEVKYKVLSIVLGVFSYFISYGTMLEILSRPKPKNLELLNKYANELTLLHVNWVEGDAIYLLVQLDDLAEPRLYKFPWNASQAQEYDEALEKGRENGEEVKIANPFYPTNAEERKTLVYTAPAKPLPPKEAPEPGITSYDPNIEEKLLDYRDKREN
;
A
#
# COMPACT_ATOMS: atom_id res chain seq x y z
N MET A 1 6.43 -3.49 1.03
CA MET A 1 6.80 -3.94 2.39
C MET A 1 8.08 -4.79 2.41
N ASP A 2 8.55 -5.26 1.25
CA ASP A 2 9.70 -6.17 1.14
C ASP A 2 11.00 -5.60 1.70
N LEU A 3 11.26 -4.30 1.48
CA LEU A 3 12.50 -3.67 1.93
C LEU A 3 12.67 -3.73 3.45
N LEU A 4 11.60 -3.49 4.22
CA LEU A 4 11.65 -3.52 5.68
C LEU A 4 11.88 -4.95 6.19
N ASN A 5 11.22 -5.93 5.56
CA ASN A 5 11.44 -7.35 5.85
C ASN A 5 12.89 -7.77 5.56
N TRP A 6 13.46 -7.32 4.43
CA TRP A 6 14.87 -7.57 4.10
C TRP A 6 15.84 -6.94 5.11
N PHE A 7 15.59 -5.71 5.55
CA PHE A 7 16.38 -5.09 6.61
C PHE A 7 16.32 -5.87 7.92
N TYR A 8 15.14 -6.36 8.31
CA TYR A 8 14.98 -7.20 9.49
C TYR A 8 15.73 -8.54 9.37
N VAL A 9 15.67 -9.19 8.20
CA VAL A 9 16.43 -10.42 7.93
C VAL A 9 17.94 -10.17 8.04
N LEU A 10 18.44 -9.10 7.43
CA LEU A 10 19.85 -8.71 7.51
C LEU A 10 20.28 -8.43 8.95
N LEU A 11 19.47 -7.70 9.72
CA LEU A 11 19.71 -7.42 11.13
C LEU A 11 19.78 -8.72 11.96
N THR A 12 18.85 -9.65 11.71
CA THR A 12 18.80 -10.96 12.38
C THR A 12 20.05 -11.78 12.09
N ILE A 13 20.48 -11.82 10.82
CA ILE A 13 21.73 -12.48 10.40
C ILE A 13 22.93 -11.85 11.10
N LEU A 14 22.98 -10.52 11.18
CA LEU A 14 24.07 -9.80 11.84
C LEU A 14 24.14 -10.12 13.34
N ILE A 15 23.01 -10.15 14.04
CA ILE A 15 22.93 -10.57 15.45
C ILE A 15 23.44 -12.01 15.60
N SER A 16 22.98 -12.93 14.74
CA SER A 16 23.44 -14.33 14.74
C SER A 16 24.95 -14.43 14.56
N PHE A 17 25.51 -13.63 13.65
CA PHE A 17 26.94 -13.63 13.34
C PHE A 17 27.78 -13.12 14.52
N VAL A 18 27.31 -12.07 15.20
CA VAL A 18 27.98 -11.55 16.41
C VAL A 18 27.98 -12.59 17.54
N ILE A 19 26.87 -13.30 17.75
CA ILE A 19 26.79 -14.40 18.74
C ILE A 19 27.76 -15.52 18.34
N ALA A 20 27.78 -15.94 17.08
CA ALA A 20 28.65 -17.00 16.57
C ALA A 20 30.14 -16.67 16.75
N ILE A 21 30.56 -15.43 16.45
CA ILE A 21 31.94 -14.99 16.68
C ILE A 21 32.28 -15.02 18.18
N SER A 22 31.33 -14.63 19.04
CA SER A 22 31.52 -14.66 20.49
C SER A 22 31.78 -16.08 21.02
N PHE A 23 31.26 -17.12 20.38
CA PHE A 23 31.51 -18.52 20.76
C PHE A 23 32.95 -18.97 20.48
N TRP A 24 33.49 -18.59 19.33
CA TRP A 24 34.86 -18.95 18.92
C TRP A 24 35.92 -18.13 19.67
N SER A 25 35.54 -17.02 20.28
CA SER A 25 36.45 -16.22 21.10
C SER A 25 37.01 -17.03 22.28
N ARG A 26 38.31 -16.88 22.58
CA ARG A 26 39.00 -17.46 23.75
C ARG A 26 38.59 -16.83 25.10
N LYS A 27 37.43 -16.17 25.17
CA LYS A 27 36.94 -15.53 26.39
C LYS A 27 36.42 -16.56 27.39
N GLU A 28 36.41 -16.16 28.66
CA GLU A 28 35.82 -16.94 29.75
C GLU A 28 34.34 -17.27 29.47
N VAL A 29 33.88 -18.41 30.00
CA VAL A 29 32.52 -18.92 29.79
C VAL A 29 31.44 -17.91 30.17
N LYS A 30 31.68 -17.09 31.21
CA LYS A 30 30.75 -16.04 31.67
C LYS A 30 30.38 -15.06 30.56
N TYR A 31 31.36 -14.64 29.76
CA TYR A 31 31.13 -13.73 28.63
C TYR A 31 30.36 -14.40 27.49
N LYS A 32 30.53 -15.71 27.30
CA LYS A 32 29.77 -16.47 26.29
C LYS A 32 28.30 -16.56 26.66
N VAL A 33 28.00 -16.89 27.92
CA VAL A 33 26.62 -16.91 28.44
C VAL A 33 25.99 -15.53 28.33
N LEU A 34 26.72 -14.47 28.70
CA LEU A 34 26.24 -13.09 28.58
C LEU A 34 25.90 -12.73 27.12
N SER A 35 26.75 -13.09 26.15
CA SER A 35 26.48 -12.85 24.72
C SER A 35 25.24 -13.56 24.21
N ILE A 36 24.98 -14.80 24.66
CA ILE A 36 23.76 -15.54 24.30
C ILE A 36 22.52 -14.84 24.86
N VAL A 37 22.56 -14.47 26.14
CA VAL A 37 21.44 -13.76 26.79
C VAL A 37 21.16 -12.45 26.07
N LEU A 38 22.19 -11.63 25.82
CA LEU A 38 22.06 -10.39 25.05
C LEU A 38 21.53 -10.62 23.64
N GLY A 39 21.99 -11.67 22.97
CA GLY A 39 21.50 -12.07 21.65
C GLY A 39 20.01 -12.39 21.63
N VAL A 40 19.54 -13.21 22.57
CA VAL A 40 18.12 -13.54 22.72
C VAL A 40 17.29 -12.28 22.98
N PHE A 41 17.70 -11.43 23.93
CA PHE A 41 17.02 -10.16 24.18
C PHE A 41 17.02 -9.25 22.95
N SER A 42 18.10 -9.23 22.17
CA SER A 42 18.19 -8.43 20.95
C SER A 42 17.19 -8.90 19.90
N TYR A 43 16.96 -10.21 19.75
CA TYR A 43 15.90 -10.72 18.88
C TYR A 43 14.51 -10.32 19.35
N PHE A 44 14.21 -10.44 20.65
CA PHE A 44 12.92 -10.02 21.20
C PHE A 44 12.65 -8.53 20.97
N ILE A 45 13.64 -7.67 21.26
CA ILE A 45 13.52 -6.24 21.06
C ILE A 45 13.36 -5.93 19.56
N SER A 46 14.20 -6.50 18.70
CA SER A 46 14.15 -6.28 17.25
C SER A 46 12.80 -6.69 16.65
N TYR A 47 12.26 -7.84 17.05
CA TYR A 47 10.96 -8.29 16.59
C TYR A 47 9.83 -7.39 17.12
N GLY A 48 9.89 -7.01 18.40
CA GLY A 48 8.93 -6.08 19.00
C GLY A 48 8.92 -4.71 18.30
N THR A 49 10.09 -4.15 18.00
CA THR A 49 10.18 -2.87 17.26
C THR A 49 9.68 -3.00 15.82
N MET A 50 9.93 -4.11 15.15
CA MET A 50 9.41 -4.38 13.81
C MET A 50 7.87 -4.40 13.80
N LEU A 51 7.25 -5.10 14.75
CA LEU A 51 5.78 -5.11 14.90
C LEU A 51 5.22 -3.71 15.17
N GLU A 52 5.88 -2.95 16.04
CA GLU A 52 5.47 -1.59 16.37
C GLU A 52 5.56 -0.66 15.15
N ILE A 53 6.63 -0.77 14.35
CA ILE A 53 6.81 0.04 13.13
C ILE A 53 5.74 -0.31 12.09
N LEU A 54 5.37 -1.58 11.94
CA LEU A 54 4.33 -2.02 11.01
C LEU A 54 2.93 -1.55 11.42
N SER A 55 2.70 -1.39 12.73
CA SER A 55 1.39 -1.01 13.27
C SER A 55 1.16 0.51 13.27
N ARG A 56 2.21 1.31 13.09
CA ARG A 56 2.13 2.77 13.17
C ARG A 56 1.91 3.42 11.80
N PRO A 57 1.13 4.51 11.75
CA PRO A 57 1.02 5.33 10.55
C PRO A 57 2.37 5.96 10.21
N LYS A 58 2.71 5.98 8.92
CA LYS A 58 3.97 6.56 8.46
C LYS A 58 3.89 8.09 8.54
N PRO A 59 4.77 8.78 9.27
CA PRO A 59 4.72 10.24 9.33
C PRO A 59 5.12 10.85 7.98
N LYS A 60 4.41 11.90 7.55
CA LYS A 60 4.62 12.61 6.27
C LYS A 60 6.11 12.90 6.01
N ASN A 61 6.80 13.40 7.03
CA ASN A 61 8.19 13.84 6.91
C ASN A 61 9.21 12.71 6.71
N LEU A 62 8.82 11.45 6.92
CA LEU A 62 9.66 10.26 6.70
C LEU A 62 9.34 9.55 5.38
N GLU A 63 8.49 10.13 4.52
CA GLU A 63 8.28 9.62 3.16
C GLU A 63 9.48 9.97 2.27
N LEU A 64 10.47 9.08 2.25
CA LEU A 64 11.67 9.24 1.43
C LEU A 64 11.51 8.70 0.00
N LEU A 65 10.77 7.60 -0.17
CA LEU A 65 10.64 6.92 -1.45
C LEU A 65 9.68 7.67 -2.38
N ASN A 66 8.54 8.09 -1.87
CA ASN A 66 7.51 8.79 -2.64
C ASN A 66 7.53 10.31 -2.41
N LYS A 67 8.69 10.88 -2.03
CA LYS A 67 8.82 12.30 -1.68
C LYS A 67 8.33 13.23 -2.79
N TYR A 68 8.46 12.80 -4.04
CA TYR A 68 8.07 13.52 -5.24
C TYR A 68 6.84 12.93 -5.93
N ALA A 69 6.00 12.19 -5.19
CA ALA A 69 4.70 11.77 -5.72
C ALA A 69 3.90 13.01 -6.11
N ASN A 70 3.46 13.04 -7.37
CA ASN A 70 2.72 14.18 -7.92
C ASN A 70 1.29 14.20 -7.36
N GLU A 71 0.66 13.02 -7.30
CA GLU A 71 -0.73 12.85 -6.87
C GLU A 71 -0.87 11.60 -6.00
N LEU A 72 -1.89 11.60 -5.15
CA LEU A 72 -2.42 10.43 -4.49
C LEU A 72 -3.94 10.53 -4.38
N THR A 73 -4.62 9.39 -4.31
CA THR A 73 -6.06 9.35 -4.06
C THR A 73 -6.31 9.25 -2.57
N LEU A 74 -7.11 10.16 -2.02
CA LEU A 74 -7.55 10.16 -0.64
C LEU A 74 -8.74 9.20 -0.49
N LEU A 75 -8.57 8.15 0.32
CA LEU A 75 -9.62 7.17 0.57
C LEU A 75 -10.41 7.50 1.83
N HIS A 76 -9.72 7.96 2.87
CA HIS A 76 -10.34 8.32 4.14
C HIS A 76 -9.46 9.30 4.93
N VAL A 77 -10.11 10.14 5.73
CA VAL A 77 -9.47 11.07 6.65
C VAL A 77 -10.04 10.86 8.05
N ASN A 78 -9.16 10.87 9.05
CA ASN A 78 -9.52 10.90 10.45
C ASN A 78 -8.53 11.84 11.15
N TRP A 79 -8.93 12.54 12.21
CA TRP A 79 -8.03 13.44 12.91
C TRP A 79 -8.28 13.44 14.42
N VAL A 80 -7.21 13.72 15.14
CA VAL A 80 -7.24 14.01 16.58
C VAL A 80 -6.83 15.46 16.74
N GLU A 81 -7.77 16.29 17.19
CA GLU A 81 -7.57 17.73 17.34
C GLU A 81 -6.36 18.01 18.25
N GLY A 82 -5.46 18.88 17.77
CA GLY A 82 -4.22 19.24 18.47
C GLY A 82 -3.06 18.25 18.32
N ASP A 83 -3.27 17.03 17.81
CA ASP A 83 -2.20 16.04 17.57
C ASP A 83 -1.87 15.89 16.08
N ALA A 84 -2.80 15.32 15.30
CA ALA A 84 -2.51 14.96 13.92
C ALA A 84 -3.73 14.64 13.07
N ILE A 85 -3.49 14.66 11.76
CA ILE A 85 -4.40 14.20 10.72
C ILE A 85 -3.89 12.85 10.20
N TYR A 86 -4.73 11.83 10.21
CA TYR A 86 -4.47 10.49 9.72
C TYR A 86 -5.15 10.30 8.37
N LEU A 87 -4.35 10.09 7.33
CA LEU A 87 -4.85 9.92 5.96
C LEU A 87 -4.63 8.48 5.50
N LEU A 88 -5.70 7.81 5.08
CA LEU A 88 -5.61 6.58 4.32
C LEU A 88 -5.64 6.94 2.83
N VAL A 89 -4.57 6.61 2.12
CA VAL A 89 -4.36 7.04 0.73
C VAL A 89 -3.94 5.90 -0.17
N GLN A 90 -4.33 5.99 -1.44
CA GLN A 90 -3.84 5.14 -2.51
C GLN A 90 -2.78 5.92 -3.30
N LEU A 91 -1.59 5.35 -3.48
CA LEU A 91 -0.60 5.90 -4.41
C LEU A 91 -0.80 5.26 -5.78
N ASP A 92 -0.65 6.02 -6.86
CA ASP A 92 -0.91 5.55 -8.24
C ASP A 92 -0.10 4.30 -8.61
N ASP A 93 1.14 4.18 -8.13
CA ASP A 93 2.05 3.08 -8.44
C ASP A 93 1.84 1.82 -7.58
N LEU A 94 0.95 1.89 -6.58
CA LEU A 94 0.78 0.82 -5.59
C LEU A 94 -0.69 0.40 -5.55
N ALA A 95 -0.95 -0.91 -5.51
CA ALA A 95 -2.31 -1.43 -5.35
C ALA A 95 -2.77 -1.39 -3.88
N GLU A 96 -1.86 -1.37 -2.92
CA GLU A 96 -2.17 -1.38 -1.49
C GLU A 96 -2.28 0.05 -0.91
N PRO A 97 -3.35 0.36 -0.14
CA PRO A 97 -3.49 1.65 0.50
C PRO A 97 -2.47 1.82 1.64
N ARG A 98 -2.09 3.06 1.93
CA ARG A 98 -1.13 3.41 2.97
C ARG A 98 -1.71 4.42 3.94
N LEU A 99 -1.37 4.24 5.21
CA LEU A 99 -1.77 5.15 6.30
C LEU A 99 -0.63 6.12 6.61
N TYR A 100 -0.92 7.42 6.53
CA TYR A 100 0.02 8.49 6.84
C TYR A 100 -0.43 9.35 8.02
N LYS A 101 0.54 9.82 8.81
CA LYS A 101 0.37 10.82 9.88
C LYS A 101 0.85 12.19 9.38
N PHE A 102 -0.06 13.14 9.26
CA PHE A 102 0.18 14.54 8.90
C PHE A 102 0.13 15.42 10.16
N PRO A 103 0.90 16.53 10.21
CA PRO A 103 0.83 17.45 11.33
C PRO A 103 -0.56 18.09 11.43
N TRP A 104 -1.01 18.38 12.65
CA TRP A 104 -2.30 19.00 12.89
C TRP A 104 -2.39 20.39 12.23
N ASN A 105 -3.47 20.61 11.47
CA ASN A 105 -3.89 21.90 10.95
C ASN A 105 -5.42 21.87 10.76
N ALA A 106 -6.14 22.69 11.51
CA ALA A 106 -7.61 22.69 11.50
C ALA A 106 -8.21 22.99 10.12
N SER A 107 -7.67 24.01 9.43
CA SER A 107 -8.15 24.38 8.08
C SER A 107 -7.92 23.25 7.08
N GLN A 108 -6.80 22.54 7.20
CA GLN A 108 -6.45 21.45 6.29
C GLN A 108 -7.28 20.19 6.58
N ALA A 109 -7.54 19.89 7.86
CA ALA A 109 -8.40 18.78 8.25
C ALA A 109 -9.82 18.97 7.70
N GLN A 110 -10.37 20.18 7.83
CA GLN A 110 -11.67 20.54 7.27
C GLN A 110 -11.69 20.45 5.74
N GLU A 111 -10.65 20.95 5.06
CA GLU A 111 -10.54 20.85 3.60
C GLU A 111 -10.57 19.39 3.11
N TYR A 112 -9.90 18.47 3.82
CA TYR A 112 -9.93 17.05 3.49
C TYR A 112 -11.30 16.41 3.70
N ASP A 113 -11.98 16.74 4.79
CA ASP A 113 -13.30 16.21 5.11
C ASP A 113 -14.36 16.69 4.10
N GLU A 114 -14.36 17.99 3.81
CA GLU A 114 -15.27 18.58 2.80
C GLU A 114 -15.02 18.03 1.39
N ALA A 115 -13.75 17.80 1.02
CA ALA A 115 -13.42 17.22 -0.28
C ALA A 115 -13.92 15.77 -0.39
N LEU A 116 -13.77 14.96 0.67
CA LEU A 116 -14.29 13.60 0.72
C LEU A 116 -15.80 13.54 0.63
N GLU A 117 -16.50 14.44 1.32
CA GLU A 117 -17.96 14.49 1.23
C GLU A 117 -18.43 14.89 -0.17
N LYS A 118 -17.82 15.91 -0.79
CA LYS A 118 -18.11 16.31 -2.18
C LYS A 118 -17.81 15.19 -3.18
N GLY A 119 -16.69 14.49 -3.01
CA GLY A 119 -16.34 13.34 -3.84
C GLY A 119 -17.39 12.23 -3.73
N ARG A 120 -17.86 11.94 -2.50
CA ARG A 120 -18.91 10.95 -2.24
C ARG A 120 -20.25 11.34 -2.86
N GLU A 121 -20.64 12.61 -2.76
CA GLU A 121 -21.88 13.13 -3.35
C GLU A 121 -21.88 13.04 -4.89
N ASN A 122 -20.74 13.35 -5.52
CA ASN A 122 -20.61 13.38 -6.98
C ASN A 122 -20.20 12.02 -7.58
N GLY A 123 -19.82 11.03 -6.77
CA GLY A 123 -19.25 9.77 -7.25
C GLY A 123 -17.85 9.96 -7.87
N GLU A 124 -17.09 10.92 -7.36
CA GLU A 124 -15.75 11.30 -7.82
C GLU A 124 -14.67 10.87 -6.82
N GLU A 125 -13.48 10.58 -7.33
CA GLU A 125 -12.33 10.30 -6.47
C GLU A 125 -11.73 11.62 -5.96
N VAL A 126 -11.28 11.64 -4.71
CA VAL A 126 -10.57 12.80 -4.17
C VAL A 126 -9.08 12.61 -4.35
N LYS A 127 -8.42 13.58 -4.98
CA LYS A 127 -6.98 13.58 -5.20
C LYS A 127 -6.29 14.67 -4.39
N ILE A 128 -5.09 14.36 -3.93
CA ILE A 128 -4.18 15.31 -3.28
C ILE A 128 -2.93 15.44 -4.16
N ALA A 129 -2.72 16.63 -4.72
CA ALA A 129 -1.50 16.97 -5.43
C ALA A 129 -0.41 17.45 -4.47
N ASN A 130 0.84 17.10 -4.75
CA ASN A 130 2.03 17.44 -3.98
C ASN A 130 1.90 17.17 -2.46
N PRO A 131 1.50 15.96 -2.04
CA PRO A 131 1.18 15.64 -0.65
C PRO A 131 2.39 15.73 0.30
N PHE A 132 3.60 15.39 -0.17
CA PHE A 132 4.81 15.26 0.66
C PHE A 132 5.76 16.45 0.59
N TYR A 133 5.41 17.51 -0.15
CA TYR A 133 6.28 18.68 -0.26
C TYR A 133 6.35 19.45 1.06
N PRO A 134 7.54 19.98 1.42
CA PRO A 134 7.70 20.88 2.55
C PRO A 134 7.04 22.23 2.25
N THR A 135 6.27 22.75 3.21
CA THR A 135 5.46 23.97 3.08
C THR A 135 6.24 25.22 2.66
N ASN A 136 7.57 25.23 2.81
CA ASN A 136 8.44 26.36 2.46
C ASN A 136 8.87 26.41 0.99
N ALA A 137 8.50 25.42 0.16
CA ALA A 137 8.76 25.48 -1.28
C ALA A 137 7.59 26.20 -1.98
N GLU A 138 7.71 27.51 -2.19
CA GLU A 138 6.67 28.35 -2.81
C GLU A 138 6.16 27.81 -4.15
N GLU A 139 6.95 27.00 -4.85
CA GLU A 139 6.60 26.44 -6.16
C GLU A 139 5.52 25.35 -6.13
N ARG A 140 5.24 24.67 -5.00
CA ARG A 140 4.27 23.57 -4.94
C ARG A 140 3.45 23.54 -3.66
N LYS A 141 2.28 24.17 -3.68
CA LYS A 141 1.27 24.02 -2.63
C LYS A 141 0.62 22.63 -2.71
N THR A 142 0.35 22.02 -1.56
CA THR A 142 -0.51 20.82 -1.49
C THR A 142 -1.94 21.24 -1.85
N LEU A 143 -2.55 20.59 -2.83
CA LEU A 143 -3.90 20.90 -3.31
C LEU A 143 -4.79 19.68 -3.18
N VAL A 144 -6.03 19.88 -2.73
CA VAL A 144 -7.04 18.84 -2.64
C VAL A 144 -8.13 19.15 -3.66
N TYR A 145 -8.47 18.19 -4.50
CA TYR A 145 -9.47 18.38 -5.55
C TYR A 145 -10.21 17.07 -5.85
N THR A 146 -11.41 17.16 -6.42
CA THR A 146 -12.14 15.99 -6.92
C THR A 146 -11.79 15.75 -8.39
N ALA A 147 -11.53 14.51 -8.74
CA ALA A 147 -11.26 14.08 -10.11
C ALA A 147 -12.44 13.23 -10.61
N PRO A 148 -12.93 13.47 -11.84
CA PRO A 148 -13.99 12.65 -12.42
C PRO A 148 -13.55 11.19 -12.48
N ALA A 149 -14.48 10.27 -12.20
CA ALA A 149 -14.19 8.85 -12.14
C ALA A 149 -13.48 8.36 -13.41
N LYS A 150 -12.44 7.54 -13.24
CA LYS A 150 -11.73 6.92 -14.36
C LYS A 150 -12.74 6.12 -15.19
N PRO A 151 -12.76 6.26 -16.53
CA PRO A 151 -13.66 5.46 -17.36
C PRO A 151 -13.39 3.97 -17.10
N LEU A 152 -14.47 3.20 -16.98
CA LEU A 152 -14.38 1.75 -16.84
C LEU A 152 -13.47 1.20 -17.96
N PRO A 153 -12.62 0.19 -17.67
CA PRO A 153 -11.87 -0.47 -18.71
C PRO A 153 -12.85 -0.92 -19.81
N PRO A 154 -12.49 -0.78 -21.10
CA PRO A 154 -13.36 -1.18 -22.20
C PRO A 154 -13.85 -2.60 -21.94
N LYS A 155 -15.18 -2.78 -21.98
CA LYS A 155 -15.77 -4.11 -21.87
C LYS A 155 -15.09 -5.00 -22.90
N GLU A 156 -14.47 -6.08 -22.45
CA GLU A 156 -13.94 -7.09 -23.37
C GLU A 156 -15.09 -7.47 -24.32
N ALA A 157 -14.79 -7.47 -25.62
CA ALA A 157 -15.77 -7.93 -26.60
C ALA A 157 -16.27 -9.28 -26.10
N PRO A 158 -17.59 -9.51 -26.06
CA PRO A 158 -18.10 -10.80 -25.63
C PRO A 158 -17.38 -11.85 -26.46
N GLU A 159 -16.59 -12.71 -25.82
CA GLU A 159 -16.27 -13.98 -26.45
C GLU A 159 -17.63 -14.56 -26.82
N PRO A 160 -17.83 -15.02 -28.06
CA PRO A 160 -19.04 -15.71 -28.43
C PRO A 160 -19.14 -16.91 -27.48
N GLY A 161 -19.87 -16.70 -26.39
CA GLY A 161 -20.25 -17.76 -25.49
C GLY A 161 -21.01 -18.78 -26.31
N ILE A 162 -21.16 -19.97 -25.75
CA ILE A 162 -21.98 -21.04 -26.29
C ILE A 162 -23.47 -20.62 -26.21
N THR A 163 -23.84 -19.50 -26.82
CA THR A 163 -25.21 -19.29 -27.26
C THR A 163 -25.44 -20.40 -28.27
N SER A 164 -26.39 -21.26 -27.94
CA SER A 164 -26.71 -22.57 -28.52
C SER A 164 -27.17 -22.53 -29.99
N TYR A 165 -26.60 -21.67 -30.81
CA TYR A 165 -26.82 -21.58 -32.24
C TYR A 165 -25.47 -21.50 -32.94
N ASP A 166 -24.91 -22.68 -33.23
CA ASP A 166 -23.86 -22.84 -34.22
C ASP A 166 -24.56 -23.09 -35.57
N PRO A 167 -24.52 -22.15 -36.53
CA PRO A 167 -25.18 -22.32 -37.83
C PRO A 167 -24.64 -23.54 -38.59
N ASN A 168 -23.41 -24.00 -38.30
CA ASN A 168 -22.83 -25.19 -38.91
C ASN A 168 -23.42 -26.49 -38.33
N ILE A 169 -23.99 -26.47 -37.12
CA ILE A 169 -24.70 -27.61 -36.52
C ILE A 169 -26.07 -27.78 -37.19
N GLU A 170 -26.79 -26.68 -37.47
CA GLU A 170 -28.08 -26.73 -38.14
C GLU A 170 -27.96 -27.28 -39.56
N GLU A 171 -26.95 -26.84 -40.31
CA GLU A 171 -26.66 -27.34 -41.65
C GLU A 171 -26.33 -28.85 -41.64
N LYS A 172 -25.57 -29.30 -40.64
CA LYS A 172 -25.30 -30.74 -40.42
C LYS A 172 -26.57 -31.52 -40.12
N LEU A 173 -27.47 -31.00 -39.27
CA LEU A 173 -28.72 -31.67 -38.91
C LEU A 173 -29.67 -31.78 -40.10
N LEU A 174 -29.69 -30.80 -40.99
CA LEU A 174 -30.46 -30.84 -42.25
C LEU A 174 -29.91 -31.91 -43.21
N ASP A 175 -28.59 -32.00 -43.41
CA ASP A 175 -27.97 -33.05 -44.23
C ASP A 175 -28.23 -34.47 -43.67
N TYR A 176 -28.22 -34.63 -42.34
CA TYR A 176 -28.62 -35.88 -41.70
C TYR A 176 -30.10 -36.22 -41.88
N ARG A 177 -30.98 -35.23 -42.01
CA ARG A 177 -32.42 -35.45 -42.23
C ARG A 177 -32.68 -35.94 -43.65
N ASP A 178 -32.09 -35.29 -44.65
CA ASP A 178 -32.27 -35.66 -46.06
C ASP A 178 -31.68 -37.06 -46.38
N LYS A 179 -30.60 -37.47 -45.69
CA LYS A 179 -30.05 -38.83 -45.82
C LYS A 179 -30.90 -39.94 -45.23
N ARG A 180 -31.90 -39.63 -44.39
CA ARG A 180 -32.84 -40.63 -43.85
C ARG A 180 -34.10 -40.80 -44.69
N GLU A 181 -34.34 -39.90 -45.64
CA GLU A 181 -35.53 -39.91 -46.52
C GLU A 181 -35.25 -40.51 -47.92
N ASN A 182 -34.04 -41.05 -48.15
CA ASN A 182 -33.66 -41.90 -49.30
C ASN A 182 -33.26 -43.29 -48.82
#